data_AF-A0A0A2UQM3-F1
#
_entry.id   AF-A0A0A2UQM3-F1
#
_cell.length_a   1.000
_cell.length_b   1.000
_cell.length_c   1.000
_cell.angle_alpha   90.00
_cell.angle_beta   90.00
_cell.angle_gamma   90.00
#
_symmetry.space_group_name_H-M   'P 1'
#
loop_
_entity.id
_entity.type
_entity.pdbx_description
1 polymer ?
#
loop_
_entity_poly.entity_id
_entity_poly.type
_entity_poly.pdbx_seq_one_letter_code
_entity_poly.pdbx_strand_id
1 'polypeptide(L)' 'MMNGQGMGGFGGMGITWMLLIGIILIIAAIILMKAFNSNTSNKPSSSLDSLKERLARGEISEEEYDRLKKKLEEH' A
#
# COMPACT_ATOMS: atom_id res chain seq x y z
N MET A 1 -8.11 15.85 -53.15
CA MET A 1 -8.28 14.59 -52.39
C MET A 1 -7.18 13.66 -52.90
N MET A 2 -6.22 13.11 -52.15
CA MET A 2 -6.20 12.59 -50.78
C MET A 2 -4.77 12.74 -50.18
N ASN A 3 -4.68 13.09 -48.89
CA ASN A 3 -3.46 12.95 -48.08
C ASN A 3 -3.38 11.51 -47.56
N GLY A 4 -2.40 10.74 -48.05
CA GLY A 4 -2.22 9.33 -47.74
C GLY A 4 -1.01 9.04 -46.86
N GLN A 5 -1.27 9.01 -45.55
CA GLN A 5 -0.64 8.11 -44.57
C GLN A 5 0.90 8.10 -44.47
N GLY A 6 1.41 9.01 -43.63
CA GLY A 6 2.55 8.69 -42.78
C GLY A 6 2.12 7.69 -41.71
N MET A 7 2.37 6.40 -41.92
CA MET A 7 2.07 5.37 -40.91
C MET A 7 3.10 4.23 -40.95
N GLY A 8 4.38 4.58 -40.87
CA GLY A 8 5.49 3.61 -40.86
C GLY A 8 6.49 3.74 -39.70
N GLY A 9 6.49 4.84 -38.94
CA GLY A 9 7.47 5.10 -37.87
C GLY A 9 6.94 4.97 -36.43
N PHE A 10 5.62 4.87 -36.24
CA PHE A 10 4.99 5.00 -34.93
C PHE A 10 4.67 3.67 -34.23
N GLY A 11 4.73 2.54 -34.94
CA GLY A 11 4.40 1.21 -34.39
C GLY A 11 5.48 0.66 -33.46
N GLY A 12 6.74 0.66 -33.89
CA GLY A 12 7.86 0.11 -33.09
C GLY A 12 8.27 1.03 -31.94
N MET A 13 8.47 2.32 -32.22
CA MET A 13 8.85 3.29 -31.18
C MET A 13 7.69 3.57 -30.21
N GLY A 14 6.45 3.62 -30.68
CA GLY A 14 5.28 3.85 -29.83
C GLY A 14 5.07 2.72 -28.81
N ILE A 15 5.21 1.46 -29.22
CA ILE A 15 5.08 0.31 -28.32
C ILE A 15 6.20 0.30 -27.26
N THR A 16 7.45 0.58 -27.66
CA THR A 16 8.56 0.68 -26.71
C THR A 16 8.34 1.80 -25.68
N TRP A 17 7.88 2.97 -26.12
CA TRP A 17 7.55 4.08 -25.23
C TRP A 17 6.37 3.78 -24.31
N MET A 18 5.34 3.10 -24.83
CA MET A 18 4.17 2.71 -24.03
C MET A 18 4.55 1.71 -22.92
N LEU A 19 5.42 0.74 -23.22
CA LEU A 19 5.95 -0.21 -22.23
C LEU A 19 6.80 0.49 -21.18
N LEU A 20 7.68 1.42 -21.58
CA LEU A 20 8.49 2.23 -20.66
C LEU A 20 7.61 3.01 -19.68
N ILE A 21 6.59 3.69 -20.18
CA ILE A 21 5.64 4.45 -19.35
C ILE A 21 4.88 3.50 -18.40
N GLY A 22 4.46 2.33 -18.88
CA GLY A 22 3.79 1.33 -18.05
C GLY A 22 4.65 0.85 -16.88
N ILE A 23 5.94 0.56 -17.13
CA ILE A 23 6.89 0.15 -16.07
C ILE A 23 7.08 1.27 -15.04
N ILE A 24 7.22 2.52 -15.50
CA ILE A 24 7.36 3.68 -14.60
C ILE A 24 6.12 3.83 -13.71
N LEU A 25 4.92 3.66 -14.27
CA LEU A 25 3.67 3.73 -13.51
C LEU A 25 3.58 2.63 -12.44
N ILE A 26 4.00 1.40 -12.76
CA ILE A 26 4.03 0.28 -11.80
C ILE A 26 5.00 0.58 -10.65
N ILE A 27 6.21 1.06 -10.96
CA ILE A 27 7.20 1.43 -9.95
C ILE A 27 6.67 2.57 -9.06
N ALA A 28 6.07 3.60 -9.66
CA ALA A 28 5.45 4.70 -8.94
C ALA A 28 4.32 4.21 -8.02
N ALA A 29 3.46 3.30 -8.48
CA ALA A 29 2.39 2.71 -7.66
C ALA A 29 2.95 1.91 -6.47
N ILE A 30 4.03 1.15 -6.65
CA ILE A 30 4.70 0.40 -5.58
C ILE A 30 5.32 1.37 -4.55
N ILE A 31 6.00 2.41 -5.02
CA ILE A 31 6.58 3.44 -4.13
C ILE A 31 5.47 4.15 -3.36
N LEU A 32 4.37 4.49 -4.03
CA LEU A 32 3.23 5.16 -3.40
C LEU A 32 2.56 4.24 -2.37
N MET A 33 2.32 2.96 -2.70
CA MET A 33 1.81 1.99 -1.72
C MET A 33 2.76 1.84 -0.53
N LYS A 34 4.07 1.74 -0.75
CA LYS A 34 5.06 1.64 0.32
C LYS A 34 5.13 2.93 1.16
N ALA A 35 4.99 4.10 0.55
CA ALA A 35 4.96 5.39 1.22
C ALA A 35 3.67 5.58 2.06
N PHE A 36 2.53 5.13 1.54
CA PHE A 36 1.25 5.11 2.27
C PHE A 36 1.26 4.04 3.38
N ASN A 37 1.93 2.91 3.18
CA ASN A 37 2.09 1.89 4.20
C ASN A 37 3.11 2.31 5.28
N SER A 38 4.12 3.13 4.94
CA SER A 38 5.02 3.74 5.94
C SER A 38 4.36 4.90 6.69
N ASN A 39 3.40 5.61 6.08
CA ASN A 39 2.60 6.65 6.76
C ASN A 39 1.38 6.10 7.53
N THR A 40 1.11 4.79 7.47
CA THR A 40 0.18 4.12 8.39
C THR A 40 0.76 3.93 9.80
N SER A 41 1.98 4.41 10.05
CA SER A 41 2.50 4.62 11.42
C SER A 41 1.77 5.74 12.19
N ASN A 42 0.75 6.38 11.60
CA ASN A 42 -0.20 7.28 12.27
C ASN A 42 -1.65 6.74 12.29
N LYS A 43 -1.83 5.42 12.22
CA LYS A 43 -3.11 4.80 12.56
C LYS A 43 -3.08 4.46 14.07
N PRO A 44 -4.12 4.79 14.86
CA PRO A 44 -4.23 4.38 16.27
C PRO A 44 -4.47 2.87 16.43
N SER A 45 -3.94 2.03 15.53
CA SER A 45 -3.98 0.57 15.62
C SER A 45 -2.82 -0.03 16.42
N SER A 46 -1.80 0.78 16.77
CA SER A 46 -0.62 0.30 17.49
C SER A 46 -0.91 -0.22 18.91
N SER A 47 -2.01 0.20 19.54
CA SER A 47 -2.31 -0.18 20.92
C SER A 47 -2.87 -1.62 21.00
N LEU A 48 -3.85 -1.94 20.15
CA LEU A 48 -4.48 -3.26 20.15
C LEU A 48 -3.55 -4.35 19.59
N ASP A 49 -2.80 -4.04 18.54
CA ASP A 49 -1.85 -4.99 17.96
C ASP A 49 -0.71 -5.29 18.95
N SER A 50 -0.24 -4.29 19.70
CA SER A 50 0.76 -4.49 20.77
C SER A 50 0.21 -5.33 21.93
N LEU A 51 -1.06 -5.13 22.32
CA LEU A 51 -1.70 -5.94 23.36
C LEU A 51 -1.86 -7.39 22.90
N LYS A 52 -2.24 -7.60 21.64
CA LYS A 52 -2.40 -8.94 21.06
C LYS A 52 -1.07 -9.69 21.00
N GLU A 53 0.02 -9.00 20.68
CA GLU A 53 1.35 -9.59 20.69
C GLU A 53 1.77 -10.03 22.10
N ARG A 54 1.47 -9.23 23.13
CA ARG A 54 1.77 -9.57 24.54
C ARG A 54 0.93 -10.75 25.06
N LEU A 55 -0.34 -10.83 24.65
CA LEU A 55 -1.19 -11.97 24.95
C LEU A 55 -0.62 -13.25 24.30
N ALA A 56 -0.20 -13.18 23.04
CA ALA A 56 0.41 -14.32 22.34
C ALA A 56 1.74 -14.77 22.95
N ARG A 57 2.49 -13.83 23.55
CA ARG A 57 3.70 -14.12 24.33
C ARG A 57 3.41 -14.66 25.74
N GLY A 58 2.15 -14.61 26.20
CA GLY A 58 1.75 -15.01 27.55
C GLY A 58 2.18 -14.02 28.64
N GLU A 59 2.55 -12.79 28.27
CA GLU A 59 2.99 -11.74 29.20
C GLU A 59 1.79 -11.09 29.92
N ILE A 60 0.60 -11.22 29.36
CA ILE A 60 -0.67 -10.78 29.94
C ILE A 60 -1.69 -11.90 29.87
N SER A 61 -2.62 -11.92 30.82
CA SER A 61 -3.75 -12.85 30.82
C SER A 61 -4.85 -12.40 29.84
N GLU A 62 -5.71 -13.33 29.41
CA GLU A 62 -6.90 -13.00 28.60
C GLU A 62 -7.80 -11.97 29.31
N GLU A 63 -7.91 -12.04 30.64
CA GLU A 63 -8.68 -11.10 31.45
C GLU A 63 -8.14 -9.66 31.39
N GLU A 64 -6.81 -9.50 31.41
CA GLU A 64 -6.16 -8.19 31.26
C GLU A 64 -6.28 -7.66 29.84
N TYR A 65 -6.16 -8.54 28.84
CA TYR A 65 -6.35 -8.16 27.44
C TYR A 65 -7.75 -7.60 27.19
N ASP A 66 -8.80 -8.25 27.69
CA ASP A 66 -10.18 -7.79 27.49
C ASP A 66 -10.47 -6.46 28.20
N ARG A 67 -9.94 -6.26 29.40
CA ARG A 67 -10.05 -4.96 30.11
C ARG A 67 -9.39 -3.83 29.35
N LEU A 68 -8.18 -4.07 28.82
CA LEU A 68 -7.41 -3.06 28.08
C LEU A 68 -8.02 -2.79 26.71
N LYS A 69 -8.51 -3.82 26.03
CA LYS A 69 -9.24 -3.71 24.76
C LYS A 69 -10.48 -2.84 24.93
N LYS A 70 -11.31 -3.13 25.94
CA LYS A 70 -12.53 -2.36 26.20
C LYS A 70 -12.22 -0.89 26.49
N LYS A 71 -11.17 -0.62 27.28
CA LYS A 71 -10.74 0.75 27.60
C LYS A 71 -10.21 1.53 26.39
N LEU A 72 -9.67 0.83 25.39
CA LEU A 72 -9.22 1.39 24.12
C LEU A 72 -10.35 1.56 23.10
N GLU A 73 -11.41 0.75 23.19
CA GLU A 73 -12.62 0.88 22.34
C GLU A 73 -13.60 1.95 22.87
N GLU A 74 -13.58 2.26 24.17
CA GLU A 74 -14.41 3.30 24.81
C GLU A 74 -13.90 4.74 24.61
N HIS A 75 -12.78 4.94 23.91
CA HIS A 75 -12.09 6.23 23.78
C HIS A 75 -11.80 6.61 22.33
#